data_AF-A0A6L7W0M8-F1
#
_entry.id   AF-A0A6L7W0M8-F1
#
_cell.length_a   1.000
_cell.length_b   1.000
_cell.length_c   1.000
_cell.angle_alpha   90.00
_cell.angle_beta   90.00
_cell.angle_gamma   90.00
#
_symmetry.space_group_name_H-M   'P 1'
#
loop_
_entity.id
_entity.type
_entity.pdbx_description
1 polymer ?
#
loop_
_entity_poly.entity_id
_entity_poly.type
_entity_poly.pdbx_seq_one_letter_code
_entity_poly.pdbx_strand_id
1 'polypeptide(L)'
;MHTVEAADSSTPLRSAQNDSAHLTTDPEVTHDVNHVVSVLGHTLNSDRWEPEARVGYSGLQAQPYIPATGWTGHYIINDDNFGMYLTLPSDMLRNFLVPSKNPNLHARIAVAIVPSGVQFSGLWAEGIAVRITQFLIKITKIQHPPIWLKRLAQQSGKIVSRTLLQTKESYRQYIDSLVQDGHTTLTPEIEQRFENMPEHIWVSEITLPHLYTGNKHKLGDVIIRANATDEEHSAVKSFELAWFPGFIYFGSDHQILPWDVRTHVPLIREEETIPLLEW
;
A
#
# COMPACT_ATOMS: atom_id res chain seq x y z
N MET A 1 12.78 27.77 -57.86
CA MET A 1 12.23 27.93 -59.23
C MET A 1 10.75 28.21 -59.05
N HIS A 2 10.33 29.44 -59.37
CA HIS A 2 8.95 29.95 -59.51
C HIS A 2 8.04 29.98 -58.26
N THR A 3 7.39 31.07 -57.86
CA THR A 3 7.40 32.48 -58.32
C THR A 3 6.81 33.35 -57.20
N VAL A 4 7.32 34.57 -57.09
CA VAL A 4 6.73 35.71 -56.36
C VAL A 4 5.68 36.34 -57.27
N GLU A 5 4.54 36.76 -56.72
CA GLU A 5 3.71 37.81 -57.33
C GLU A 5 3.12 38.73 -56.25
N ALA A 6 3.32 40.03 -56.45
CA ALA A 6 2.79 41.14 -55.70
C ALA A 6 2.04 42.04 -56.68
N ALA A 7 0.88 42.56 -56.28
CA ALA A 7 0.17 43.76 -56.78
C ALA A 7 -1.27 43.70 -56.25
N ASP A 8 -2.07 44.75 -56.15
CA ASP A 8 -1.94 46.18 -55.86
C ASP A 8 -3.41 46.61 -55.60
N SER A 9 -3.55 47.68 -54.82
CA SER A 9 -4.70 48.55 -54.57
C SER A 9 -6.03 48.33 -55.33
N SER A 10 -7.15 48.39 -54.60
CA SER A 10 -8.04 49.59 -54.57
C SER A 10 -9.50 49.29 -54.16
N THR A 11 -10.01 50.08 -53.19
CA THR A 11 -11.41 50.55 -53.01
C THR A 11 -12.50 49.55 -52.53
N PRO A 12 -13.63 49.98 -51.90
CA PRO A 12 -13.93 51.13 -51.02
C PRO A 12 -14.45 50.71 -49.62
N LEU A 13 -14.50 51.70 -48.71
CA LEU A 13 -15.27 51.70 -47.47
C LEU A 13 -16.72 51.20 -47.68
N ARG A 14 -17.06 50.06 -47.09
CA ARG A 14 -18.46 49.66 -46.85
C ARG A 14 -18.80 49.83 -45.37
N SER A 15 -19.90 50.53 -45.20
CA SER A 15 -20.63 50.85 -43.98
C SER A 15 -20.73 49.69 -43.00
N ALA A 16 -20.50 50.00 -41.73
CA ALA A 16 -20.88 49.19 -40.59
C ALA A 16 -22.40 48.92 -40.62
N GLN A 17 -22.78 47.72 -41.06
CA GLN A 17 -24.06 47.12 -40.72
C GLN A 17 -23.79 46.15 -39.57
N ASN A 18 -24.36 46.50 -38.42
CA ASN A 18 -24.48 45.66 -37.24
C ASN A 18 -25.39 44.45 -37.61
N ASP A 19 -24.80 43.45 -38.26
CA ASP A 19 -25.38 42.12 -38.29
C ASP A 19 -25.01 41.45 -36.96
N SER A 20 -25.87 41.67 -35.97
CA SER A 20 -25.96 40.84 -34.78
C SER A 20 -26.32 39.41 -35.21
N ALA A 21 -25.31 38.68 -35.67
CA ALA A 21 -25.35 37.25 -35.87
C ALA A 21 -25.68 36.64 -34.51
N HIS A 22 -26.87 36.04 -34.43
CA HIS A 22 -27.15 35.01 -33.44
C HIS A 22 -26.05 33.95 -33.59
N LEU A 23 -24.97 34.08 -32.81
CA LEU A 23 -24.10 32.96 -32.50
C LEU A 23 -24.98 31.97 -31.75
N THR A 24 -25.53 31.02 -32.49
CA THR A 24 -25.89 29.72 -31.95
C THR A 24 -24.60 29.15 -31.40
N THR A 25 -24.37 29.36 -30.10
CA THR A 25 -23.32 28.67 -29.36
C THR A 25 -23.65 27.20 -29.48
N ASP A 26 -22.93 26.49 -30.35
CA ASP A 26 -22.90 25.03 -30.32
C ASP A 26 -22.71 24.62 -28.85
N PRO A 27 -23.48 23.63 -28.34
CA PRO A 27 -23.32 23.18 -26.97
C PRO A 27 -21.85 22.84 -26.78
N GLU A 28 -21.19 23.64 -25.95
CA GLU A 28 -19.77 23.58 -25.70
C GLU A 28 -19.49 22.15 -25.22
N VAL A 29 -18.85 21.36 -26.09
CA VAL A 29 -18.44 20.00 -25.75
C VAL A 29 -17.38 20.17 -24.67
N THR A 30 -17.82 20.10 -23.41
CA THR A 30 -16.91 20.10 -22.28
C THR A 30 -16.11 18.81 -22.37
N HIS A 31 -14.91 18.89 -22.92
CA HIS A 31 -13.98 17.78 -22.87
C HIS A 31 -13.65 17.52 -21.41
N ASP A 32 -13.93 16.31 -20.92
CA ASP A 32 -13.46 15.84 -19.63
C ASP A 32 -11.93 15.91 -19.62
N VAL A 33 -11.38 16.94 -18.99
CA VAL A 33 -9.94 17.08 -18.80
C VAL A 33 -9.54 16.13 -17.67
N ASN A 34 -8.88 15.03 -18.02
CA ASN A 34 -8.25 14.16 -17.04
C ASN A 34 -6.86 14.69 -16.71
N HIS A 35 -6.51 14.68 -15.43
CA HIS A 35 -5.22 15.14 -14.93
C HIS A 35 -4.54 14.02 -14.13
N VAL A 36 -3.22 13.89 -14.26
CA VAL A 36 -2.42 12.88 -13.57
C VAL A 36 -1.43 13.56 -12.66
N VAL A 37 -1.43 13.17 -11.39
CA VAL A 37 -0.48 13.63 -10.38
C VAL A 37 0.35 12.45 -9.88
N SER A 38 1.62 12.69 -9.57
CA SER A 38 2.49 11.65 -8.99
C SER A 38 2.39 11.67 -7.48
N VAL A 39 2.23 10.50 -6.85
CA VAL A 39 2.30 10.34 -5.40
C VAL A 39 3.75 10.08 -4.99
N LEU A 40 4.28 10.92 -4.11
CA LEU A 40 5.64 10.85 -3.57
C LEU A 40 5.69 10.15 -2.21
N GLY A 41 4.59 10.15 -1.48
CA GLY A 41 4.52 9.63 -0.13
C GLY A 41 3.15 9.85 0.49
N HIS A 42 3.05 9.68 1.80
CA HIS A 42 1.82 9.88 2.53
C HIS A 42 2.07 10.27 3.98
N THR A 43 1.06 10.86 4.61
CA THR A 43 1.05 11.12 6.05
C THR A 43 0.19 10.11 6.78
N LEU A 44 0.53 9.83 8.03
CA LEU A 44 -0.14 8.96 8.98
C LEU A 44 -0.72 9.79 10.11
N ASN A 45 -2.04 9.76 10.27
CA ASN A 45 -2.71 10.35 11.42
C ASN A 45 -2.95 9.26 12.48
N SER A 46 -2.04 9.10 13.44
CA SER A 46 -2.15 8.11 14.53
C SER A 46 -3.36 8.33 15.43
N ASP A 47 -3.89 9.55 15.48
CA ASP A 47 -5.05 9.92 16.31
C ASP A 47 -6.38 9.65 15.60
N ARG A 48 -6.36 9.17 14.36
CA ARG A 48 -7.56 8.78 13.64
C ARG A 48 -8.17 7.53 14.28
N TRP A 49 -9.26 7.72 15.01
CA TRP A 49 -10.01 6.64 15.66
C TRP A 49 -10.87 5.81 14.68
N GLU A 50 -11.20 6.35 13.51
CA GLU A 50 -12.11 5.74 12.51
C GLU A 50 -11.76 4.29 12.13
N PRO A 51 -10.50 3.91 11.85
CA PRO A 51 -10.18 2.54 11.44
C PRO A 51 -10.57 1.50 12.49
N GLU A 52 -10.34 1.80 13.77
CA GLU A 52 -10.74 0.93 14.88
C GLU A 52 -12.25 0.96 15.11
N ALA A 53 -12.84 2.16 15.01
CA ALA A 53 -14.27 2.37 15.16
C ALA A 53 -15.08 1.55 14.17
N ARG A 54 -14.65 1.48 12.91
CA ARG A 54 -15.35 0.73 11.87
C ARG A 54 -15.52 -0.74 12.25
N VAL A 55 -14.56 -1.35 12.93
CA VAL A 55 -14.68 -2.74 13.40
C VAL A 55 -15.75 -2.88 14.48
N GLY A 56 -15.87 -1.91 15.39
CA GLY A 56 -16.83 -1.96 16.50
C GLY A 56 -18.24 -1.47 16.17
N TYR A 57 -18.38 -0.46 15.31
CA TYR A 57 -19.62 0.29 15.12
C TYR A 57 -20.32 0.06 13.78
N SER A 58 -19.60 -0.34 12.73
CA SER A 58 -20.21 -0.36 11.39
C SER A 58 -21.24 -1.49 11.19
N GLY A 59 -21.22 -2.53 12.03
CA GLY A 59 -22.04 -3.75 11.86
C GLY A 59 -21.78 -4.52 10.56
N LEU A 60 -20.97 -3.97 9.64
CA LEU A 60 -20.67 -4.43 8.30
C LEU A 60 -19.15 -4.50 8.18
N GLN A 61 -18.57 -5.57 8.74
CA GLN A 61 -17.14 -5.81 8.61
C GLN A 61 -16.85 -6.29 7.18
N ALA A 62 -16.54 -5.34 6.28
CA ALA A 62 -16.21 -5.64 4.90
C ALA A 62 -14.92 -6.48 4.76
N GLN A 63 -14.03 -6.41 5.74
CA GLN A 63 -12.76 -7.14 5.79
C GLN A 63 -12.52 -7.67 7.21
N PRO A 64 -11.88 -8.86 7.38
CA PRO A 64 -11.61 -9.45 8.69
C PRO A 64 -10.43 -8.82 9.43
N TYR A 65 -9.94 -7.66 8.96
CA TYR A 65 -8.77 -6.95 9.48
C TYR A 65 -8.88 -5.44 9.19
N ILE A 66 -7.95 -4.65 9.72
CA ILE A 66 -7.85 -3.22 9.50
C ILE A 66 -6.61 -2.96 8.61
N PRO A 67 -6.76 -2.41 7.40
CA PRO A 67 -5.60 -2.04 6.60
C PRO A 67 -4.89 -0.85 7.23
N ALA A 68 -3.56 -0.85 7.21
CA ALA A 68 -2.73 0.23 7.73
C ALA A 68 -3.02 1.59 7.05
N THR A 69 -3.46 1.56 5.79
CA THR A 69 -3.92 2.74 5.02
C THR A 69 -5.14 3.42 5.63
N GLY A 70 -5.85 2.76 6.56
CA GLY A 70 -6.91 3.39 7.34
C GLY A 70 -6.43 4.62 8.12
N TRP A 71 -5.15 4.66 8.52
CA TRP A 71 -4.54 5.81 9.20
C TRP A 71 -3.91 6.83 8.24
N THR A 72 -3.91 6.59 6.93
CA THR A 72 -3.38 7.56 5.96
C THR A 72 -4.25 8.82 5.95
N GLY A 73 -3.63 9.97 6.23
CA GLY A 73 -4.30 11.27 6.23
C GLY A 73 -4.31 11.89 4.83
N HIS A 74 -3.12 12.09 4.26
CA HIS A 74 -2.92 12.73 2.97
C HIS A 74 -1.87 11.96 2.16
N TYR A 75 -1.97 12.03 0.85
CA TYR A 75 -0.88 11.69 -0.06
C TYR A 75 -0.09 12.95 -0.38
N ILE A 76 1.23 12.86 -0.35
CA ILE A 76 2.13 13.92 -0.79
C ILE A 76 2.26 13.75 -2.30
N ILE A 77 1.92 14.78 -3.08
CA ILE A 77 1.90 14.70 -4.53
C ILE A 77 2.80 15.75 -5.19
N ASN A 78 3.19 15.47 -6.44
CA ASN A 78 3.70 16.43 -7.38
C ASN A 78 2.68 16.64 -8.51
N ASP A 79 2.36 17.89 -8.77
CA ASP A 79 1.45 18.34 -9.82
C ASP A 79 2.23 19.25 -10.78
N ASP A 80 2.12 19.03 -12.09
CA ASP A 80 2.86 19.80 -13.10
C ASP A 80 2.36 21.25 -13.26
N ASN A 81 1.13 21.55 -12.84
CA ASN A 81 0.54 22.88 -12.89
C ASN A 81 0.74 23.67 -11.59
N PHE A 82 0.80 22.97 -10.45
CA PHE A 82 0.83 23.59 -9.12
C PHE A 82 2.13 23.37 -8.33
N GLY A 83 2.99 22.47 -8.78
CA GLY A 83 4.31 22.20 -8.21
C GLY A 83 4.38 20.99 -7.27
N MET A 84 5.47 20.94 -6.51
CA MET A 84 5.84 19.80 -5.66
C MET A 84 5.29 19.91 -4.23
N TYR A 85 5.16 18.76 -3.56
CA TYR A 85 4.81 18.62 -2.14
C TYR A 85 3.42 19.16 -1.75
N LEU A 86 2.46 19.09 -2.67
CA LEU A 86 1.06 19.35 -2.37
C LEU A 86 0.46 18.16 -1.63
N THR A 87 -0.68 18.36 -0.96
CA THR A 87 -1.38 17.29 -0.23
C THR A 87 -2.71 16.95 -0.90
N LEU A 88 -2.89 15.67 -1.22
CA LEU A 88 -4.15 15.11 -1.67
C LEU A 88 -4.80 14.34 -0.51
N PRO A 89 -5.95 14.77 0.03
CA PRO A 89 -6.62 14.05 1.12
C PRO A 89 -6.89 12.59 0.72
N SER A 90 -6.63 11.65 1.62
CA SER A 90 -6.79 10.21 1.30
C SER A 90 -8.22 9.83 0.91
N ASP A 91 -9.20 10.59 1.39
CA ASP A 91 -10.60 10.44 1.04
C ASP A 91 -10.91 10.74 -0.43
N MET A 92 -10.02 11.41 -1.17
CA MET A 92 -10.17 11.66 -2.61
C MET A 92 -9.95 10.39 -3.45
N LEU A 93 -9.34 9.34 -2.88
CA LEU A 93 -9.21 8.02 -3.52
C LEU A 93 -10.41 7.10 -3.24
N ARG A 94 -11.42 7.54 -2.48
CA ARG A 94 -12.58 6.71 -2.18
C ARG A 94 -13.46 6.53 -3.41
N ASN A 95 -13.94 5.31 -3.61
CA ASN A 95 -14.82 4.92 -4.73
C ASN A 95 -16.27 5.47 -4.61
N PHE A 96 -16.54 6.42 -3.72
CA PHE A 96 -17.84 7.06 -3.60
C PHE A 96 -17.70 8.58 -3.53
N LEU A 97 -18.56 9.27 -4.28
CA LEU A 97 -18.64 10.72 -4.25
C LEU A 97 -19.44 11.12 -3.02
N VAL A 98 -18.87 12.00 -2.20
CA VAL A 98 -19.65 12.68 -1.17
C VAL A 98 -20.42 13.79 -1.89
N PRO A 99 -21.77 13.85 -1.82
CA PRO A 99 -22.55 14.83 -2.58
C PRO A 99 -22.17 16.29 -2.33
N SER A 100 -21.60 16.59 -1.17
CA SER A 100 -21.11 17.92 -0.80
C SER A 100 -19.69 18.23 -1.28
N LYS A 101 -18.98 17.28 -1.89
CA LYS A 101 -17.64 17.48 -2.45
C LYS A 101 -17.71 17.65 -3.96
N ASN A 102 -16.79 18.44 -4.52
CA ASN A 102 -16.67 18.64 -5.95
C ASN A 102 -16.38 17.28 -6.63
N PRO A 103 -17.30 16.73 -7.44
CA PRO A 103 -17.12 15.42 -8.05
C PRO A 103 -15.93 15.39 -9.04
N ASN A 104 -15.50 16.54 -9.52
CA ASN A 104 -14.42 16.68 -10.50
C ASN A 104 -13.01 16.57 -9.86
N LEU A 105 -12.92 16.57 -8.52
CA LEU A 105 -11.64 16.47 -7.78
C LEU A 105 -11.46 15.10 -7.10
N HIS A 106 -12.04 14.05 -7.68
CA HIS A 106 -11.89 12.67 -7.20
C HIS A 106 -10.98 11.86 -8.12
N ALA A 107 -10.09 11.08 -7.53
CA ALA A 107 -9.25 10.18 -8.30
C ALA A 107 -10.08 9.02 -8.84
N ARG A 108 -10.01 8.79 -10.15
CA ARG A 108 -10.71 7.68 -10.82
C ARG A 108 -9.88 6.41 -10.86
N ILE A 109 -8.56 6.56 -10.96
CA ILE A 109 -7.61 5.47 -11.18
C ILE A 109 -6.36 5.75 -10.35
N ALA A 110 -5.84 4.72 -9.70
CA ALA A 110 -4.49 4.70 -9.17
C ALA A 110 -3.63 3.77 -10.03
N VAL A 111 -2.49 4.26 -10.50
CA VAL A 111 -1.54 3.48 -11.30
C VAL A 111 -0.28 3.31 -10.48
N ALA A 112 0.18 2.06 -10.35
CA ALA A 112 1.44 1.73 -9.71
C ALA A 112 2.42 1.20 -10.76
N ILE A 113 3.67 1.65 -10.69
CA ILE A 113 4.78 1.07 -11.46
C ILE A 113 5.41 0.02 -10.55
N VAL A 114 5.44 -1.22 -11.01
CA VAL A 114 6.01 -2.36 -10.27
C VAL A 114 7.05 -3.09 -11.14
N PRO A 115 8.03 -3.78 -10.54
CA PRO A 115 8.96 -4.63 -11.28
C PRO A 115 8.23 -5.67 -12.13
N SER A 116 8.78 -6.02 -13.30
CA SER A 116 8.14 -6.92 -14.27
C SER A 116 7.88 -8.35 -13.77
N GLY A 117 8.49 -8.74 -12.66
CA GLY A 117 8.26 -10.02 -12.01
C GLY A 117 7.00 -10.07 -11.12
N VAL A 118 6.40 -8.93 -10.79
CA VAL A 118 5.23 -8.87 -9.90
C VAL A 118 3.96 -9.21 -10.67
N GLN A 119 3.27 -10.29 -10.29
CA GLN A 119 2.11 -10.83 -11.01
C GLN A 119 0.76 -10.40 -10.43
N PHE A 120 0.72 -9.95 -9.17
CA PHE A 120 -0.52 -9.60 -8.47
C PHE A 120 -0.34 -8.42 -7.51
N SER A 121 -1.48 -7.83 -7.11
CA SER A 121 -1.49 -6.62 -6.28
C SER A 121 -1.22 -6.89 -4.80
N GLY A 122 -0.63 -5.89 -4.13
CA GLY A 122 -0.41 -5.94 -2.69
C GLY A 122 -1.70 -6.07 -1.86
N LEU A 123 -2.83 -5.55 -2.35
CA LEU A 123 -4.14 -5.74 -1.71
C LEU A 123 -4.52 -7.22 -1.61
N TRP A 124 -4.20 -7.97 -2.67
CA TRP A 124 -4.49 -9.40 -2.71
C TRP A 124 -3.53 -10.19 -1.82
N ALA A 125 -2.24 -9.83 -1.83
CA ALA A 125 -1.23 -10.37 -0.91
C ALA A 125 -1.64 -10.18 0.56
N GLU A 126 -2.10 -8.98 0.91
CA GLU A 126 -2.56 -8.62 2.26
C GLU A 126 -3.70 -9.52 2.74
N GLY A 127 -4.71 -9.72 1.89
CA GLY A 127 -5.84 -10.59 2.20
C GLY A 127 -5.43 -12.04 2.47
N ILE A 128 -4.46 -12.57 1.71
CA ILE A 128 -3.89 -13.90 1.95
C ILE A 128 -3.11 -13.93 3.26
N ALA A 129 -2.25 -12.94 3.49
CA ALA A 129 -1.42 -12.87 4.68
C ALA A 129 -2.25 -12.88 5.97
N VAL A 130 -3.37 -12.16 5.99
CA VAL A 130 -4.32 -12.16 7.12
C VAL A 130 -4.93 -13.55 7.33
N ARG A 131 -5.33 -14.24 6.25
CA ARG A 131 -5.89 -15.61 6.35
C ARG A 131 -4.84 -16.60 6.88
N ILE A 132 -3.60 -16.52 6.39
CA ILE A 132 -2.48 -17.34 6.86
C ILE A 132 -2.22 -17.05 8.34
N THR A 133 -2.18 -15.78 8.73
CA THR A 133 -2.01 -15.36 10.13
C THR A 133 -3.06 -16.00 11.03
N GLN A 134 -4.34 -15.88 10.68
CA GLN A 134 -5.45 -16.45 11.46
C GLN A 134 -5.36 -17.99 11.54
N PHE A 135 -4.96 -18.64 10.44
CA PHE A 135 -4.74 -20.09 10.41
C PHE A 135 -3.60 -20.50 11.34
N LEU A 136 -2.42 -19.87 11.20
CA LEU A 136 -1.22 -20.21 11.98
C LEU A 136 -1.43 -19.99 13.48
N ILE A 137 -2.05 -18.88 13.87
CA ILE A 137 -2.40 -18.62 15.28
C ILE A 137 -3.28 -19.73 15.87
N LYS A 138 -4.20 -20.29 15.05
CA LYS A 138 -5.11 -21.36 15.48
C LYS A 138 -4.42 -22.72 15.58
N ILE A 139 -3.53 -23.05 14.65
CA ILE A 139 -2.89 -24.37 14.60
C ILE A 139 -1.65 -24.48 15.50
N THR A 140 -0.94 -23.37 15.71
CA THR A 140 0.31 -23.39 16.48
C THR A 140 0.01 -23.45 17.99
N LYS A 141 0.28 -24.62 18.59
CA LYS A 141 0.13 -24.85 20.03
C LYS A 141 1.48 -24.70 20.74
N ILE A 142 1.76 -23.52 21.26
CA ILE A 142 2.92 -23.30 22.14
C ILE A 142 2.49 -23.51 23.59
N GLN A 143 3.17 -24.38 24.34
CA GLN A 143 2.85 -24.68 25.74
C GLN A 143 2.86 -23.42 26.62
N HIS A 144 3.82 -22.52 26.37
CA HIS A 144 3.93 -21.22 27.02
C HIS A 144 4.06 -20.12 25.96
N PRO A 145 2.94 -19.69 25.33
CA PRO A 145 3.01 -18.70 24.26
C PRO A 145 3.46 -17.35 24.83
N PRO A 146 4.33 -16.61 24.11
CA PRO A 146 4.69 -15.24 24.49
C PRO A 146 3.44 -14.36 24.64
N ILE A 147 3.51 -13.37 25.54
CA ILE A 147 2.36 -12.52 25.87
C ILE A 147 1.75 -11.85 24.63
N TRP A 148 2.58 -11.46 23.68
CA TRP A 148 2.14 -10.80 22.46
C TRP A 148 1.47 -11.75 21.47
N LEU A 149 1.91 -13.01 21.39
CA LEU A 149 1.19 -14.02 20.61
C LEU A 149 -0.20 -14.29 21.22
N LYS A 150 -0.31 -14.35 22.55
CA LYS A 150 -1.61 -14.46 23.23
C LYS A 150 -2.52 -13.28 22.91
N ARG A 151 -1.99 -12.04 22.96
CA ARG A 151 -2.74 -10.83 22.61
C ARG A 151 -3.22 -10.85 21.16
N LEU A 152 -2.34 -11.23 20.23
CA LEU A 152 -2.69 -11.36 18.82
C LEU A 152 -3.82 -12.38 18.61
N ALA A 153 -3.76 -13.53 19.28
CA ALA A 153 -4.80 -14.55 19.23
C ALA A 153 -6.16 -14.06 19.78
N GLN A 154 -6.13 -13.34 20.90
CA GLN A 154 -7.31 -12.75 21.53
C GLN A 154 -7.93 -11.61 20.70
N GLN A 155 -7.15 -10.97 19.82
CA GLN A 155 -7.55 -9.85 18.98
C GLN A 155 -7.60 -10.20 17.49
N SER A 156 -7.83 -11.47 17.15
CA SER A 156 -7.77 -11.96 15.76
C SER A 156 -8.72 -11.28 14.76
N GLY A 157 -9.77 -10.59 15.22
CA GLY A 157 -10.67 -9.76 14.40
C GLY A 157 -10.32 -8.27 14.34
N LYS A 158 -9.22 -7.85 15.00
CA LYS A 158 -8.73 -6.47 15.08
C LYS A 158 -7.27 -6.36 14.64
N ILE A 159 -6.80 -7.33 13.85
CA ILE A 159 -5.45 -7.33 13.32
C ILE A 159 -5.30 -6.15 12.36
N VAL A 160 -4.16 -5.46 12.46
CA VAL A 160 -3.74 -4.48 11.46
C VAL A 160 -2.76 -5.17 10.52
N SER A 161 -2.92 -4.94 9.21
CA SER A 161 -1.97 -5.40 8.21
C SER A 161 -1.44 -4.23 7.38
N ARG A 162 -0.12 -4.19 7.18
CA ARG A 162 0.58 -3.28 6.26
C ARG A 162 1.35 -4.14 5.27
N THR A 163 1.06 -3.99 3.98
CA THR A 163 1.71 -4.80 2.94
C THR A 163 2.63 -3.95 2.08
N LEU A 164 3.86 -4.41 1.92
CA LEU A 164 4.93 -3.75 1.16
C LEU A 164 5.50 -4.72 0.14
N LEU A 165 5.90 -4.19 -1.03
CA LEU A 165 6.75 -4.94 -1.96
C LEU A 165 8.20 -4.73 -1.53
N GLN A 166 8.97 -5.81 -1.38
CA GLN A 166 10.37 -5.76 -0.98
C GLN A 166 11.22 -6.64 -1.89
N THR A 167 12.50 -6.31 -2.00
CA THR A 167 13.50 -7.24 -2.54
C THR A 167 13.94 -8.21 -1.44
N LYS A 168 14.46 -9.38 -1.82
CA LYS A 168 15.10 -10.30 -0.89
C LYS A 168 16.19 -9.61 -0.08
N GLU A 169 17.04 -8.85 -0.75
CA GLU A 169 18.17 -8.15 -0.14
C GLU A 169 17.71 -7.14 0.92
N SER A 170 16.75 -6.27 0.59
CA SER A 170 16.23 -5.27 1.52
C SER A 170 15.57 -5.90 2.74
N TYR A 171 14.77 -6.96 2.54
CA TYR A 171 14.17 -7.67 3.67
C TYR A 171 15.23 -8.43 4.50
N ARG A 172 16.29 -8.95 3.87
CA ARG A 172 17.40 -9.57 4.59
C ARG A 172 18.15 -8.57 5.46
N GLN A 173 18.45 -7.38 4.94
CA GLN A 173 19.06 -6.29 5.71
C GLN A 173 18.22 -5.95 6.95
N TYR A 174 16.89 -5.91 6.82
CA TYR A 174 15.99 -5.73 7.96
C TYR A 174 16.10 -6.87 8.99
N ILE A 175 16.14 -8.14 8.55
CA ILE A 175 16.33 -9.26 9.49
C ILE A 175 17.69 -9.18 10.18
N ASP A 176 18.74 -8.81 9.46
CA ASP A 176 20.08 -8.65 10.03
C ASP A 176 20.13 -7.50 11.04
N SER A 177 19.41 -6.39 10.82
CA SER A 177 19.32 -5.32 11.82
C SER A 177 18.61 -5.78 13.10
N LEU A 178 17.55 -6.60 12.98
CA LEU A 178 16.92 -7.23 14.15
C LEU A 178 17.88 -8.15 14.92
N VAL A 179 18.78 -8.86 14.22
CA VAL A 179 19.81 -9.68 14.87
C VAL A 179 20.84 -8.80 15.58
N GLN A 180 21.30 -7.72 14.94
CA GLN A 180 22.24 -6.77 15.53
C GLN A 180 21.69 -6.09 16.78
N ASP A 181 20.40 -5.74 16.77
CA ASP A 181 19.68 -5.15 17.91
C ASP A 181 19.33 -6.16 19.01
N GLY A 182 19.65 -7.45 18.81
CA GLY A 182 19.39 -8.51 19.79
C GLY A 182 17.90 -8.89 19.91
N HIS A 183 17.09 -8.58 18.89
CA HIS A 183 15.69 -9.00 18.84
C HIS A 183 15.51 -10.48 18.49
N THR A 184 16.46 -11.08 17.77
CA THR A 184 16.43 -12.48 17.35
C THR A 184 17.84 -13.05 17.13
N THR A 185 17.92 -14.36 16.94
CA THR A 185 19.11 -15.04 16.39
C THR A 185 18.71 -15.91 15.21
N LEU A 186 19.64 -16.14 14.28
CA LEU A 186 19.43 -17.01 13.13
C LEU A 186 20.15 -18.33 13.35
N THR A 187 19.41 -19.43 13.27
CA THR A 187 20.04 -20.74 13.12
C THR A 187 20.50 -20.91 11.66
N PRO A 188 21.52 -21.75 11.38
CA PRO A 188 21.94 -22.03 10.00
C PRO A 188 20.79 -22.51 9.10
N GLU A 189 19.85 -23.26 9.66
CA GLU A 189 18.64 -23.71 8.96
C GLU A 189 17.75 -22.54 8.54
N ILE A 190 17.47 -21.60 9.46
CA ILE A 190 16.64 -20.43 9.15
C ILE A 190 17.35 -19.49 8.18
N GLU A 191 18.65 -19.28 8.37
CA GLU A 191 19.48 -18.47 7.48
C GLU A 191 19.43 -18.99 6.04
N GLN A 192 19.59 -20.30 5.85
CA GLN A 192 19.48 -20.93 4.54
C GLN A 192 18.10 -20.72 3.90
N ARG A 193 17.02 -20.67 4.69
CA ARG A 193 15.67 -20.39 4.16
C ARG A 193 15.53 -18.96 3.66
N PHE A 194 16.11 -17.99 4.37
CA PHE A 194 16.13 -16.60 3.89
C PHE A 194 16.95 -16.45 2.60
N GLU A 195 18.09 -17.16 2.48
CA GLU A 195 18.91 -17.13 1.25
C GLU A 195 18.16 -17.63 0.00
N ASN A 196 17.29 -18.62 0.19
CA ASN A 196 16.50 -19.24 -0.87
C ASN A 196 15.20 -18.49 -1.22
N MET A 197 14.92 -17.34 -0.60
CA MET A 197 13.73 -16.56 -0.95
C MET A 197 13.79 -16.05 -2.40
N PRO A 198 12.63 -15.80 -3.03
CA PRO A 198 12.58 -15.14 -4.34
C PRO A 198 13.06 -13.70 -4.26
N GLU A 199 13.47 -13.17 -5.42
CA GLU A 199 13.98 -11.80 -5.51
C GLU A 199 12.94 -10.74 -5.09
N HIS A 200 11.68 -10.90 -5.49
CA HIS A 200 10.61 -9.97 -5.14
C HIS A 200 9.56 -10.68 -4.29
N ILE A 201 9.26 -10.10 -3.14
CA ILE A 201 8.32 -10.64 -2.15
C ILE A 201 7.35 -9.57 -1.67
N TRP A 202 6.11 -9.97 -1.41
CA TRP A 202 5.19 -9.20 -0.61
C TRP A 202 5.43 -9.52 0.86
N VAL A 203 5.71 -8.49 1.64
CA VAL A 203 5.85 -8.57 3.09
C VAL A 203 4.62 -7.93 3.72
N SER A 204 3.76 -8.74 4.33
CA SER A 204 2.62 -8.25 5.09
C SER A 204 2.97 -8.25 6.58
N GLU A 205 3.20 -7.06 7.10
CA GLU A 205 3.46 -6.81 8.51
C GLU A 205 2.15 -6.93 9.30
N ILE A 206 2.16 -7.81 10.30
CA ILE A 206 1.00 -8.11 11.14
C ILE A 206 1.17 -7.46 12.50
N THR A 207 0.18 -6.67 12.91
CA THR A 207 0.25 -5.93 14.18
C THR A 207 -1.13 -5.72 14.81
N LEU A 208 -1.16 -4.96 15.91
CA LEU A 208 -2.37 -4.53 16.61
C LEU A 208 -2.50 -3.00 16.53
N PRO A 209 -3.71 -2.43 16.63
CA PRO A 209 -3.92 -0.99 16.42
C PRO A 209 -3.01 -0.12 17.29
N HIS A 210 -2.99 -0.38 18.61
CA HIS A 210 -2.18 0.38 19.57
C HIS A 210 -0.66 0.22 19.34
N LEU A 211 -0.20 -0.92 18.83
CA LEU A 211 1.21 -1.11 18.47
C LEU A 211 1.57 -0.36 17.18
N TYR A 212 0.65 -0.35 16.21
CA TYR A 212 0.85 0.33 14.95
C TYR A 212 0.88 1.86 15.14
N THR A 213 -0.14 2.42 15.78
CA THR A 213 -0.29 3.87 15.90
C THR A 213 0.67 4.46 16.92
N GLY A 214 0.81 3.81 18.08
CA GLY A 214 1.60 4.32 19.20
C GLY A 214 3.09 4.02 19.11
N ASN A 215 3.46 2.79 18.76
CA ASN A 215 4.85 2.35 18.76
C ASN A 215 5.48 2.33 17.36
N LYS A 216 4.69 2.17 16.30
CA LYS A 216 5.18 1.84 14.94
C LYS A 216 5.94 0.50 14.94
N HIS A 217 5.37 -0.49 15.64
CA HIS A 217 5.91 -1.85 15.73
C HIS A 217 4.92 -2.88 15.16
N LYS A 218 5.44 -4.08 14.90
CA LYS A 218 4.72 -5.27 14.45
C LYS A 218 5.00 -6.50 15.30
N LEU A 219 4.17 -7.51 15.13
CA LEU A 219 4.23 -8.79 15.82
C LEU A 219 4.72 -9.93 14.93
N GLY A 220 4.64 -9.78 13.62
CA GLY A 220 5.04 -10.82 12.69
C GLY A 220 5.04 -10.33 11.27
N ASP A 221 5.67 -11.10 10.40
CA ASP A 221 5.57 -10.93 8.95
C ASP A 221 5.00 -12.20 8.33
N VAL A 222 4.25 -12.00 7.25
CA VAL A 222 3.89 -13.07 6.32
C VAL A 222 4.47 -12.73 4.96
N ILE A 223 5.25 -13.65 4.41
CA ILE A 223 6.00 -13.48 3.16
C ILE A 223 5.34 -14.30 2.07
N ILE A 224 5.01 -13.63 0.97
CA ILE A 224 4.38 -14.23 -0.20
C ILE A 224 5.22 -13.89 -1.44
N ARG A 225 5.51 -14.87 -2.30
CA ARG A 225 6.21 -14.61 -3.57
C ARG A 225 5.41 -13.65 -4.42
N ALA A 226 6.04 -12.59 -4.91
CA ALA A 226 5.36 -11.61 -5.77
C ALA A 226 5.17 -12.11 -7.22
N ASN A 227 5.93 -13.13 -7.63
CA ASN A 227 5.93 -13.68 -8.98
C ASN A 227 5.17 -15.01 -9.13
N ALA A 228 4.38 -15.39 -8.12
CA ALA A 228 3.60 -16.62 -8.18
C ALA A 228 2.48 -16.53 -9.22
N THR A 229 2.20 -17.66 -9.84
CA THR A 229 1.09 -17.85 -10.80
C THR A 229 -0.25 -18.00 -10.06
N ASP A 230 -1.36 -17.77 -10.75
CA ASP A 230 -2.72 -17.97 -10.21
C ASP A 230 -2.95 -19.41 -9.72
N GLU A 231 -2.33 -20.41 -10.37
CA GLU A 231 -2.38 -21.80 -9.94
C GLU A 231 -1.61 -22.05 -8.64
N GLU A 232 -0.39 -21.51 -8.50
CA GLU A 232 0.39 -21.61 -7.28
C GLU A 232 -0.33 -20.96 -6.11
N HIS A 233 -0.95 -19.82 -6.38
CA HIS A 233 -1.79 -19.08 -5.45
C HIS A 233 -3.00 -19.86 -4.96
N SER A 234 -3.76 -20.45 -5.89
CA SER A 234 -4.93 -21.27 -5.55
C SER A 234 -4.54 -22.48 -4.69
N ALA A 235 -3.32 -22.98 -4.85
CA ALA A 235 -2.74 -24.06 -4.06
C ALA A 235 -1.98 -23.58 -2.80
N VAL A 236 -1.98 -22.28 -2.48
CA VAL A 236 -1.24 -21.66 -1.36
C VAL A 236 0.28 -21.91 -1.43
N LYS A 237 0.80 -22.22 -2.62
CA LYS A 237 2.24 -22.45 -2.88
C LYS A 237 3.04 -21.15 -2.99
N SER A 238 2.36 -20.00 -3.05
CA SER A 238 3.00 -18.68 -3.04
C SER A 238 3.45 -18.25 -1.64
N PHE A 239 3.03 -18.96 -0.60
CA PHE A 239 3.41 -18.66 0.78
C PHE A 239 4.82 -19.20 1.06
N GLU A 240 5.74 -18.31 1.43
CA GLU A 240 7.14 -18.66 1.68
C GLU A 240 7.39 -18.94 3.15
N LEU A 241 7.13 -17.96 4.00
CA LEU A 241 7.29 -18.09 5.44
C LEU A 241 6.43 -17.08 6.19
N ALA A 242 6.14 -17.37 7.44
CA ALA A 242 5.61 -16.41 8.38
C ALA A 242 6.29 -16.57 9.73
N TRP A 243 6.62 -15.47 10.39
CA TRP A 243 7.14 -15.51 11.75
C TRP A 243 6.25 -14.68 12.67
N PHE A 244 6.14 -15.13 13.92
CA PHE A 244 5.36 -14.50 14.99
C PHE A 244 6.12 -14.70 16.31
N PRO A 245 5.67 -14.10 17.45
CA PRO A 245 6.44 -14.23 18.67
C PRO A 245 6.50 -15.69 19.12
N GLY A 246 7.71 -16.25 19.14
CA GLY A 246 8.00 -17.61 19.58
C GLY A 246 8.04 -18.69 18.48
N PHE A 247 7.67 -18.39 17.24
CA PHE A 247 7.77 -19.38 16.15
C PHE A 247 7.92 -18.76 14.75
N ILE A 248 8.53 -19.53 13.86
CA ILE A 248 8.58 -19.29 12.41
C ILE A 248 8.03 -20.53 11.70
N TYR A 249 7.22 -20.30 10.68
CA TYR A 249 6.58 -21.32 9.86
C TYR A 249 7.06 -21.18 8.41
N PHE A 250 7.48 -22.28 7.79
CA PHE A 250 7.88 -22.31 6.38
C PHE A 250 6.78 -22.94 5.52
N GLY A 251 6.36 -22.23 4.47
CA GLY A 251 5.28 -22.65 3.58
C GLY A 251 5.62 -23.85 2.71
N SER A 252 6.89 -23.96 2.28
CA SER A 252 7.36 -25.01 1.35
C SER A 252 7.20 -26.45 1.87
N ASP A 253 7.37 -26.66 3.18
CA ASP A 253 7.39 -27.98 3.81
C ASP A 253 6.56 -28.06 5.10
N HIS A 254 5.85 -26.97 5.43
CA HIS A 254 4.99 -26.88 6.60
C HIS A 254 5.72 -27.06 7.93
N GLN A 255 7.02 -26.78 7.97
CA GLN A 255 7.83 -26.88 9.18
C GLN A 255 7.60 -25.68 10.10
N ILE A 256 7.47 -25.96 11.40
CA ILE A 256 7.44 -24.95 12.47
C ILE A 256 8.74 -25.07 13.25
N LEU A 257 9.50 -23.98 13.30
CA LEU A 257 10.71 -23.88 14.11
C LEU A 257 10.52 -22.88 15.26
N PRO A 258 11.23 -23.06 16.38
CA PRO A 258 11.36 -22.02 17.39
C PRO A 258 11.90 -20.73 16.76
N TRP A 259 11.35 -19.60 17.19
CA TRP A 259 11.82 -18.28 16.78
C TRP A 259 12.04 -17.42 18.01
N ASP A 260 13.19 -16.75 18.07
CA ASP A 260 13.65 -16.08 19.29
C ASP A 260 12.97 -14.75 19.55
N VAL A 261 12.27 -14.18 18.57
CA VAL A 261 11.44 -13.00 18.77
C VAL A 261 10.34 -13.32 19.79
N ARG A 262 10.41 -12.75 20.99
CA ARG A 262 9.39 -12.92 22.06
C ARG A 262 8.44 -11.73 22.19
N THR A 263 8.75 -10.61 21.53
CA THR A 263 8.03 -9.33 21.64
C THR A 263 7.76 -8.73 20.27
N HIS A 264 7.17 -7.54 20.23
CA HIS A 264 7.01 -6.75 19.02
C HIS A 264 8.34 -6.12 18.59
N VAL A 265 8.55 -5.98 17.29
CA VAL A 265 9.75 -5.36 16.68
C VAL A 265 9.35 -4.16 15.83
N PRO A 266 10.26 -3.22 15.52
CA PRO A 266 9.95 -2.08 14.66
C PRO A 266 9.39 -2.51 13.30
N LEU A 267 8.53 -1.69 12.70
CA LEU A 267 8.11 -1.85 11.29
C LEU A 267 9.33 -1.71 10.36
N ILE A 268 9.27 -2.33 9.18
CA ILE A 268 10.25 -2.16 8.11
C ILE A 268 10.21 -0.70 7.65
N ARG A 269 11.41 -0.11 7.56
CA ARG A 269 11.69 1.22 7.06
C ARG A 269 12.93 1.15 6.19
N GLU A 270 12.92 1.86 5.06
CA GLU A 270 14.11 2.00 4.22
C GLU A 270 15.03 3.04 4.89
N GLU A 271 16.11 2.58 5.52
CA GLU A 271 17.02 3.45 6.29
C GLU A 271 17.90 4.34 5.39
N GLU A 272 18.07 4.01 4.11
CA GLU A 272 19.05 4.65 3.23
C GLU A 272 18.51 5.81 2.37
N THR A 273 17.19 5.94 2.22
CA THR A 273 16.63 7.09 1.52
C THR A 273 16.33 8.21 2.52
N ILE A 274 16.94 9.37 2.28
CA ILE A 274 16.63 10.72 2.83
C ILE A 274 15.31 10.68 3.59
N PRO A 275 15.22 11.11 4.88
CA PRO A 275 14.02 10.99 5.70
C PRO A 275 12.79 11.54 4.95
N LEU A 276 12.16 10.66 4.18
CA LEU A 276 11.09 10.99 3.26
C LEU A 276 9.85 10.88 4.11
N LEU A 277 9.68 11.92 4.94
CA LEU A 277 8.40 12.47 5.39
C LEU A 277 7.27 11.42 5.58
N GLU A 278 7.53 10.34 6.32
CA GLU A 278 6.46 9.67 7.06
C GLU A 278 6.14 10.57 8.27
N TRP A 279 5.32 11.60 8.07
CA TRP A 279 4.65 12.34 9.15
C TRP A 279 3.42 11.59 9.57
#